data_AF-A0AAD9B2E8-F1
#
_entry.id   AF-A0AAD9B2E8-F1
#
_cell.length_a   1.000
_cell.length_b   1.000
_cell.length_c   1.000
_cell.angle_alpha   90.00
_cell.angle_beta   90.00
_cell.angle_gamma   90.00
#
_symmetry.space_group_name_H-M   'P 1'
#
loop_
_entity.id
_entity.type
_entity.pdbx_description
1 polymer ?
#
loop_
_entity_poly.entity_id
_entity_poly.type
_entity_poly.pdbx_seq_one_letter_code
_entity_poly.pdbx_strand_id
1 'polypeptide(L)'
;MLSFITALLHTKLKVQGDTEIKLERAHRALAPKPKESSAPPRSIIVRFLDFSVKQIILQQAWKQRDIEFEGQRVHFDQDYSPDLQGKRKGVREVIKQLKENNIKAQSPYPAQLKLFLATGVRVFPTLVEAQSTLKELGVDARIEERDILERELTQDKWSTQENRRMQLNPTDVRAIIRGDNGTND
;
A
#
# COMPACT_ATOMS: atom_id res chain seq x y z
N MET A 1 6.81 -24.72 10.01
CA MET A 1 6.67 -23.25 10.08
C MET A 1 5.32 -22.81 10.62
N LEU A 2 4.21 -23.43 10.17
CA LEU A 2 2.86 -23.13 10.70
C LEU A 2 2.75 -23.29 12.22
N SER A 3 3.22 -24.42 12.77
CA SER A 3 3.22 -24.69 14.22
C SER A 3 3.98 -23.61 15.01
N PHE A 4 5.18 -23.25 14.55
CA PHE A 4 5.99 -22.19 15.16
C PHE A 4 5.26 -20.85 15.19
N ILE A 5 4.69 -20.40 14.07
CA ILE A 5 3.98 -19.12 14.00
C ILE A 5 2.72 -19.15 14.85
N THR A 6 1.96 -20.24 14.80
CA THR A 6 0.75 -20.39 15.62
C THR A 6 1.10 -20.27 17.10
N ALA A 7 2.12 -20.99 17.57
CA ALA A 7 2.61 -20.88 18.94
C ALA A 7 3.11 -19.46 19.27
N LEU A 8 3.90 -18.85 18.39
CA LEU A 8 4.40 -17.49 18.57
C LEU A 8 3.24 -16.48 18.76
N LEU A 9 2.22 -16.55 17.91
CA LEU A 9 1.07 -15.66 17.97
C LEU A 9 0.30 -15.86 19.28
N HIS A 10 0.03 -17.11 19.68
CA HIS A 10 -0.67 -17.39 20.95
C HIS A 10 0.13 -17.00 22.19
N THR A 11 1.45 -17.20 22.19
CA THR A 11 2.30 -16.92 23.35
C THR A 11 2.62 -15.43 23.49
N LYS A 12 2.86 -14.73 22.37
CA LYS A 12 3.40 -13.36 22.40
C LYS A 12 2.35 -12.28 22.24
N LEU A 13 1.21 -12.57 21.59
CA LEU A 13 0.15 -11.59 21.42
C LEU A 13 -0.91 -11.77 22.50
N LYS A 14 -1.25 -10.68 23.18
CA LYS A 14 -2.34 -10.63 24.16
C LYS A 14 -3.69 -10.50 23.45
N VAL A 15 -4.08 -11.51 22.68
CA VAL A 15 -5.37 -11.49 21.96
C VAL A 15 -6.50 -11.64 22.97
N GLN A 16 -7.50 -10.75 22.91
CA GLN A 16 -8.67 -10.81 23.79
C GLN A 16 -9.64 -11.88 23.27
N GLY A 17 -10.04 -12.82 24.14
CA GLY A 17 -11.01 -13.86 23.85
C GLY A 17 -10.45 -15.13 23.22
N ASP A 18 -11.33 -16.10 22.97
CA ASP A 18 -11.02 -17.40 22.36
C ASP A 18 -10.92 -17.29 20.83
N THR A 19 -10.07 -16.38 20.34
CA THR A 19 -9.90 -16.18 18.90
C THR A 19 -9.15 -17.37 18.30
N GLU A 20 -9.85 -18.15 17.49
CA GLU A 20 -9.26 -19.29 16.79
C GLU A 20 -8.34 -18.82 15.65
N ILE A 21 -7.03 -19.06 15.79
CA ILE A 21 -6.03 -18.67 14.78
C ILE A 21 -5.81 -19.82 13.79
N LYS A 22 -6.40 -19.71 12.60
CA LYS A 22 -6.18 -20.64 11.49
C LYS A 22 -5.28 -20.02 10.42
N LEU A 23 -4.18 -20.70 10.10
CA LEU A 23 -3.21 -20.29 9.08
C LEU A 23 -3.28 -21.26 7.90
N GLU A 24 -3.41 -20.72 6.68
CA GLU A 24 -3.32 -21.53 5.45
C GLU A 24 -1.85 -21.83 5.10
N ARG A 25 -0.98 -20.83 5.24
CA ARG A 25 0.42 -20.92 4.83
C ARG A 25 1.31 -20.03 5.68
N ALA A 26 2.50 -20.51 5.98
CA ALA A 26 3.57 -19.69 6.57
C ALA A 26 4.92 -20.13 5.98
N HIS A 27 5.66 -19.17 5.44
CA HIS A 27 6.96 -19.43 4.81
C HIS A 27 7.88 -18.19 4.93
N ARG A 28 9.18 -18.37 4.71
CA ARG A 28 10.14 -17.25 4.64
C ARG A 28 10.02 -16.56 3.28
N ALA A 29 10.26 -15.25 3.25
CA ALA A 29 10.36 -14.49 2.02
C ALA A 29 11.43 -15.10 1.08
N LEU A 30 11.20 -14.97 -0.23
CA LEU A 30 12.04 -15.56 -1.27
C LEU A 30 13.39 -14.84 -1.48
N ALA A 31 13.68 -13.82 -0.66
CA ALA A 31 14.96 -13.14 -0.66
C ALA A 31 16.13 -14.12 -0.40
N PRO A 32 17.34 -13.82 -0.90
CA PRO A 32 18.54 -14.60 -0.61
C PRO A 32 18.74 -14.79 0.89
N LYS A 33 19.26 -15.96 1.27
CA LYS A 33 19.60 -16.21 2.68
C LYS A 33 20.71 -15.22 3.09
N PRO A 34 20.57 -14.54 4.24
CA PRO A 34 21.64 -13.70 4.77
C PRO A 34 22.93 -14.51 4.90
N LYS A 35 24.05 -13.94 4.44
CA LYS A 35 25.37 -14.60 4.46
C LYS A 35 25.99 -14.61 5.86
N GLU A 36 25.77 -13.54 6.60
CA GLU A 36 26.26 -13.35 7.96
C GLU A 36 25.19 -13.74 8.98
N SER A 37 25.60 -14.28 10.12
CA SER A 37 24.69 -14.62 11.23
C SER A 37 24.17 -13.39 11.97
N SER A 38 24.87 -12.26 11.89
CA SER A 38 24.47 -10.96 12.44
C SER A 38 23.42 -10.24 11.59
N ALA A 39 23.28 -10.60 10.31
CA ALA A 39 22.37 -9.95 9.40
C ALA A 39 20.90 -10.27 9.76
N PRO A 40 19.95 -9.34 9.54
CA PRO A 40 18.56 -9.55 9.87
C PRO A 40 17.99 -10.82 9.20
N PRO A 41 17.22 -11.64 9.94
CA PRO A 41 16.62 -12.83 9.37
C PRO A 41 15.57 -12.45 8.31
N ARG A 42 15.34 -13.34 7.34
CA ARG A 42 14.29 -13.14 6.32
C ARG A 42 12.92 -13.02 6.97
N SER A 43 12.12 -12.07 6.51
CA SER A 43 10.72 -11.92 6.91
C SER A 43 9.93 -13.21 6.70
N ILE A 44 8.92 -13.44 7.55
CA ILE A 44 7.99 -14.56 7.42
C ILE A 44 6.70 -14.02 6.84
N ILE A 45 6.27 -14.60 5.72
CA ILE A 45 5.00 -14.29 5.09
C ILE A 45 3.98 -15.32 5.58
N VAL A 46 2.93 -14.81 6.21
CA VAL A 46 1.86 -15.61 6.81
C VAL A 46 0.55 -15.28 6.12
N ARG A 47 -0.12 -16.33 5.64
CA ARG A 47 -1.46 -16.26 5.06
C ARG A 47 -2.45 -16.89 6.04
N PHE A 48 -3.33 -16.06 6.56
CA PHE A 48 -4.43 -16.47 7.43
C PHE A 48 -5.57 -17.04 6.59
N LEU A 49 -6.32 -17.97 7.18
CA LEU A 49 -7.54 -18.51 6.59
C LEU A 49 -8.67 -17.47 6.61
N ASP A 50 -8.79 -16.73 7.72
CA ASP A 50 -9.80 -15.67 7.89
C ASP A 50 -9.13 -14.28 7.89
N PHE A 51 -9.64 -13.40 7.03
CA PHE A 51 -9.24 -12.00 6.97
C PHE A 51 -9.56 -11.24 8.26
N SER A 52 -10.68 -11.52 8.91
CA SER A 52 -11.10 -10.86 10.15
C SER A 52 -10.12 -11.17 11.28
N VAL A 53 -9.76 -12.44 11.43
CA VAL A 53 -8.73 -12.88 12.38
C VAL A 53 -7.39 -12.22 12.07
N LYS A 54 -6.96 -12.19 10.80
CA LYS A 54 -5.74 -11.46 10.40
C LYS A 54 -5.77 -10.01 10.88
N GLN A 55 -6.88 -9.29 10.70
CA GLN A 55 -6.99 -7.88 11.10
C GLN A 55 -6.95 -7.72 12.62
N ILE A 56 -7.65 -8.56 13.38
CA ILE A 56 -7.64 -8.54 14.85
C ILE A 56 -6.22 -8.75 15.36
N ILE A 57 -5.53 -9.79 14.88
CA ILE A 57 -4.15 -10.13 15.25
C ILE A 57 -3.20 -8.97 14.94
N LEU A 58 -3.31 -8.38 13.75
CA LEU A 58 -2.43 -7.29 13.35
C LEU A 58 -2.68 -6.02 14.15
N GLN A 59 -3.95 -5.65 14.38
CA GLN A 59 -4.30 -4.51 15.22
C GLN A 59 -3.79 -4.71 16.65
N GLN A 60 -3.90 -5.93 17.19
CA GLN A 60 -3.40 -6.23 18.52
C GLN A 60 -1.87 -6.13 18.58
N ALA A 61 -1.17 -6.61 17.56
CA ALA A 61 0.27 -6.47 17.47
C ALA A 61 0.72 -4.99 17.46
N TRP A 62 0.01 -4.15 16.70
CA TRP A 62 0.27 -2.70 16.64
C TRP A 62 -0.07 -1.94 17.92
N LYS A 63 -1.07 -2.41 18.68
CA LYS A 63 -1.41 -1.86 20.00
C LYS A 63 -0.34 -2.19 21.03
N GLN A 64 0.12 -3.44 21.04
CA GLN A 64 1.12 -3.92 22.00
C GLN A 64 2.49 -3.26 21.75
N ARG A 65 2.94 -3.14 20.50
CA ARG A 65 4.21 -2.49 20.06
C ARG A 65 5.52 -3.14 20.54
N ASP A 66 5.55 -3.78 21.69
CA ASP A 66 6.73 -4.31 22.40
C ASP A 66 6.81 -5.86 22.32
N ILE A 67 6.56 -6.41 21.13
CA ILE A 67 6.60 -7.86 20.93
C ILE A 67 8.04 -8.30 20.70
N GLU A 68 8.54 -9.15 21.59
CA GLU A 68 9.90 -9.67 21.55
C GLU A 68 9.94 -11.21 21.44
N PHE A 69 10.87 -11.67 20.61
CA PHE A 69 11.24 -13.08 20.47
C PHE A 69 12.74 -13.21 20.68
N GLU A 70 13.17 -14.02 21.65
CA GLU A 70 14.59 -14.21 22.00
C GLU A 70 15.34 -12.89 22.25
N GLY A 71 14.68 -11.93 22.91
CA GLY A 71 15.26 -10.60 23.20
C GLY A 71 15.34 -9.66 21.99
N GLN A 72 14.82 -10.06 20.84
CA GLN A 72 14.76 -9.22 19.64
C GLN A 72 13.32 -8.79 19.35
N ARG A 73 13.15 -7.51 19.00
CA ARG A 73 11.85 -6.96 18.63
C ARG A 73 11.37 -7.52 17.30
N VAL A 74 10.10 -7.95 17.27
CA VAL A 74 9.43 -8.47 16.09
C VAL A 74 8.40 -7.46 15.60
N HIS A 75 8.46 -7.15 14.31
CA HIS A 75 7.50 -6.27 13.65
C HIS A 75 6.43 -7.07 12.90
N PHE A 76 5.20 -6.59 12.96
CA PHE A 76 4.06 -7.15 12.25
C PHE A 76 3.53 -6.07 11.31
N ASP A 77 3.48 -6.37 10.02
CA ASP A 77 3.06 -5.42 9.00
C ASP A 77 2.16 -6.11 7.96
N GLN A 78 1.45 -5.31 7.18
CA GLN A 78 0.71 -5.80 6.01
C GLN A 78 1.66 -6.08 4.85
N ASP A 79 1.43 -7.17 4.13
CA ASP A 79 2.10 -7.49 2.88
C ASP A 79 1.38 -6.82 1.70
N TYR A 80 1.82 -5.61 1.35
CA TYR A 80 1.27 -4.84 0.23
C TYR A 80 2.11 -5.01 -1.03
N SER A 81 1.49 -4.89 -2.21
CA SER A 81 2.22 -4.88 -3.49
C SER A 81 3.19 -3.69 -3.56
N PRO A 82 4.28 -3.78 -4.36
CA PRO A 82 5.25 -2.68 -4.49
C PRO A 82 4.61 -1.36 -4.93
N ASP A 83 3.68 -1.38 -5.90
CA ASP A 83 2.95 -0.20 -6.35
C ASP A 83 2.16 0.44 -5.20
N LEU A 84 1.46 -0.38 -4.41
CA LEU A 84 0.70 0.12 -3.27
C LEU A 84 1.61 0.65 -2.16
N GLN A 85 2.75 0.02 -1.92
CA GLN A 85 3.75 0.52 -0.96
C GLN A 85 4.30 1.88 -1.41
N GLY A 86 4.55 2.08 -2.71
CA GLY A 86 4.94 3.36 -3.28
C GLY A 86 3.91 4.46 -2.99
N LYS A 87 2.64 4.20 -3.32
CA LYS A 87 1.54 5.15 -3.03
C LYS A 87 1.41 5.46 -1.54
N ARG A 88 1.48 4.44 -0.68
CA ARG A 88 1.43 4.61 0.79
C ARG A 88 2.63 5.37 1.33
N LYS A 89 3.80 5.26 0.71
CA LYS A 89 4.99 6.05 1.07
C LYS A 89 4.73 7.55 0.84
N GLY A 90 4.20 7.92 -0.32
CA GLY A 90 3.82 9.31 -0.61
C GLY A 90 2.81 9.85 0.41
N VAL A 91 1.77 9.07 0.73
CA VAL A 91 0.77 9.47 1.75
C VAL A 91 1.41 9.61 3.13
N ARG A 92 2.36 8.74 3.49
CA ARG A 92 3.07 8.79 4.78
C ARG A 92 3.92 10.05 4.92
N GLU A 93 4.55 10.51 3.84
CA GLU A 93 5.30 11.76 3.80
C GLU A 93 4.36 12.97 4.04
N VAL A 94 3.20 12.98 3.38
CA VAL A 94 2.15 13.99 3.61
C VAL A 94 1.64 13.96 5.05
N ILE A 95 1.37 12.78 5.62
CA ILE A 95 0.94 12.64 7.02
C ILE A 95 2.01 13.17 7.99
N LYS A 96 3.30 12.99 7.67
CA LYS A 96 4.39 13.53 8.49
C LYS A 96 4.34 15.06 8.53
N GLN A 97 4.22 15.71 7.37
CA GLN A 97 4.09 17.18 7.29
C GLN A 97 2.83 17.68 8.01
N LEU A 98 1.69 17.00 7.83
CA LEU A 98 0.44 17.34 8.53
C LEU A 98 0.58 17.24 10.05
N LYS A 99 1.32 16.23 10.53
CA LYS A 99 1.60 16.08 11.97
C LYS A 99 2.47 17.22 12.50
N GLU A 100 3.44 17.69 11.73
CA GLU A 100 4.25 18.87 12.07
C GLU A 100 3.37 20.13 12.18
N ASN A 101 2.32 20.22 11.37
CA ASN A 101 1.30 21.27 11.42
C ASN A 101 0.17 21.00 12.44
N ASN A 102 0.34 20.04 13.36
CA ASN A 102 -0.64 19.64 14.38
C ASN A 102 -2.00 19.13 13.84
N ILE A 103 -2.06 18.71 12.57
CA ILE A 103 -3.25 18.14 11.95
C ILE A 103 -3.20 16.62 12.07
N LYS A 104 -4.24 16.03 12.65
CA LYS A 104 -4.36 14.57 12.74
C LYS A 104 -4.74 14.00 11.37
N ALA A 105 -3.96 13.03 10.90
CA ALA A 105 -4.20 12.33 9.66
C ALA A 105 -3.91 10.83 9.77
N GLN A 106 -4.55 10.04 8.92
CA GLN A 106 -4.40 8.59 8.82
C GLN A 106 -4.38 8.16 7.35
N SER A 107 -3.77 6.99 7.07
CA SER A 107 -3.81 6.38 5.75
C SER A 107 -4.55 5.04 5.75
N PRO A 108 -5.88 5.05 5.51
CA PRO A 108 -6.66 3.84 5.28
C PRO A 108 -6.18 3.04 4.06
N TYR A 109 -6.54 1.77 4.01
CA TYR A 109 -6.37 0.95 2.81
C TYR A 109 -7.27 1.51 1.67
N PRO A 110 -6.82 1.49 0.41
CA PRO A 110 -5.51 1.05 -0.07
C PRO A 110 -4.37 2.04 0.24
N ALA A 111 -4.50 3.30 -0.19
CA ALA A 111 -3.54 4.38 0.09
C ALA A 111 -4.28 5.71 0.16
N GLN A 112 -5.37 5.74 0.93
CA GLN A 112 -6.20 6.92 1.07
C GLN A 112 -5.58 7.90 2.06
N LEU A 113 -5.98 9.18 2.00
CA LEU A 113 -5.66 10.18 3.00
C LEU A 113 -6.91 10.56 3.77
N LYS A 114 -6.94 10.27 5.08
CA LYS A 114 -8.01 10.66 6.00
C LYS A 114 -7.54 11.79 6.89
N LEU A 115 -8.16 12.95 6.77
CA LEU A 115 -7.89 14.14 7.58
C LEU A 115 -8.95 14.32 8.67
N PHE A 116 -8.51 14.72 9.85
CA PHE A 116 -9.37 15.12 10.96
C PHE A 116 -9.24 16.64 11.14
N LEU A 117 -10.15 17.39 10.51
CA LEU A 117 -10.21 18.84 10.58
C LEU A 117 -11.23 19.29 11.63
N ALA A 118 -11.17 20.56 12.02
CA ALA A 118 -12.18 21.15 12.89
C ALA A 118 -13.59 21.13 12.25
N THR A 119 -13.67 21.19 10.92
CA THR A 119 -14.91 21.12 10.14
C THR A 119 -15.44 19.68 9.97
N GLY A 120 -14.70 18.68 10.44
CA GLY A 120 -15.06 17.28 10.35
C GLY A 120 -13.99 16.41 9.69
N VAL A 121 -14.37 15.16 9.39
CA VAL A 121 -13.48 14.17 8.80
C VAL A 121 -13.62 14.20 7.29
N ARG A 122 -12.50 14.36 6.58
CA ARG A 122 -12.44 14.27 5.10
C ARG A 122 -11.59 13.09 4.70
N VAL A 123 -12.05 12.31 3.72
CA VAL A 123 -11.32 11.15 3.18
C VAL A 123 -11.12 11.36 1.70
N PHE A 124 -9.87 11.33 1.27
CA PHE A 124 -9.48 11.42 -0.12
C PHE A 124 -8.98 10.06 -0.61
N PRO A 125 -9.62 9.48 -1.65
CA PRO A 125 -9.16 8.26 -2.31
C PRO A 125 -7.70 8.32 -2.78
N THR A 126 -7.23 9.47 -3.27
CA THR A 126 -5.89 9.66 -3.83
C THR A 126 -5.28 10.99 -3.35
N LEU A 127 -3.95 11.11 -3.45
CA LEU A 127 -3.27 12.37 -3.16
C LEU A 127 -3.57 13.46 -4.19
N VAL A 128 -3.85 13.07 -5.44
CA VAL A 128 -4.25 13.98 -6.52
C VAL A 128 -5.50 14.77 -6.10
N GLU A 129 -6.51 14.07 -5.57
CA GLU A 129 -7.75 14.72 -5.11
C GLU A 129 -7.55 15.56 -3.84
N ALA A 130 -6.59 15.20 -3.01
CA ALA A 130 -6.28 15.94 -1.80
C ALA A 130 -5.44 17.20 -2.06
N GLN A 131 -4.87 17.37 -3.26
CA GLN A 131 -3.83 18.36 -3.53
C GLN A 131 -4.26 19.79 -3.22
N SER A 132 -5.48 20.17 -3.59
CA SER A 132 -6.02 21.52 -3.30
C SER A 132 -6.12 21.77 -1.80
N THR A 133 -6.70 20.82 -1.07
CA THR A 133 -6.82 20.90 0.39
C THR A 133 -5.45 20.88 1.07
N LEU A 134 -4.48 20.12 0.57
CA LEU A 134 -3.13 20.08 1.13
C LEU A 134 -2.39 21.42 0.94
N LYS A 135 -2.55 22.06 -0.23
CA LYS A 135 -2.02 23.41 -0.49
C LYS A 135 -2.60 24.45 0.47
N GLU A 136 -3.90 24.41 0.72
CA GLU A 136 -4.57 25.27 1.72
C GLU A 136 -4.01 25.06 3.13
N LEU A 137 -3.60 23.83 3.46
CA LEU A 137 -2.99 23.47 4.74
C LEU A 137 -1.47 23.68 4.79
N GLY A 138 -0.88 24.28 3.74
CA GLY A 138 0.56 24.56 3.67
C GLY A 138 1.44 23.31 3.55
N VAL A 139 0.90 22.21 3.01
CA VAL A 139 1.59 20.92 2.84
C VAL A 139 1.83 20.67 1.36
N ASP A 140 3.08 20.35 1.02
CA ASP A 140 3.43 19.98 -0.35
C ASP A 140 3.38 18.46 -0.53
N ALA A 141 2.56 18.04 -1.49
CA ALA A 141 2.40 16.63 -1.83
C ALA A 141 3.14 16.35 -3.14
N ARG A 142 4.20 15.57 -3.05
CA ARG A 142 4.86 15.01 -4.23
C ARG A 142 3.89 14.02 -4.90
N ILE A 143 3.38 14.40 -6.06
CA ILE A 143 2.48 13.60 -6.88
C ILE A 143 3.26 13.23 -8.14
N GLU A 144 3.34 11.93 -8.42
CA GLU A 144 4.02 11.43 -9.62
C GLU A 144 3.06 11.49 -10.82
N GLU A 145 3.60 11.73 -12.02
CA GLU A 145 2.82 11.80 -13.27
C GLU A 145 1.96 10.54 -13.50
N ARG A 146 2.49 9.38 -13.11
CA ARG A 146 1.79 8.09 -13.18
C ARG A 146 0.48 8.11 -12.40
N ASP A 147 0.44 8.72 -11.22
CA ASP A 147 -0.76 8.77 -10.38
C ASP A 147 -1.82 9.70 -10.96
N ILE A 148 -1.40 10.77 -11.63
CA ILE A 148 -2.28 11.68 -12.39
C ILE A 148 -2.90 10.92 -13.54
N LEU A 149 -2.09 10.25 -14.36
CA LEU A 149 -2.54 9.47 -15.51
C LEU A 149 -3.50 8.35 -15.09
N GLU A 150 -3.18 7.60 -14.03
CA GLU A 150 -4.07 6.56 -13.52
C GLU A 150 -5.41 7.14 -13.07
N ARG A 151 -5.42 8.35 -12.49
CA ARG A 151 -6.66 9.01 -12.10
C ARG A 151 -7.49 9.42 -13.32
N GLU A 152 -6.87 10.00 -14.33
CA GLU A 152 -7.50 10.38 -15.61
C GLU A 152 -8.13 9.16 -16.29
N LEU A 153 -7.33 8.10 -16.46
CA LEU A 153 -7.78 6.83 -17.03
C LEU A 153 -8.95 6.19 -16.27
N THR A 154 -9.05 6.45 -14.96
CA THR A 154 -10.14 5.93 -14.12
C THR A 154 -11.38 6.85 -14.11
N GLN A 155 -11.22 8.15 -14.41
CA GLN A 155 -12.35 9.08 -14.55
C GLN A 155 -13.09 8.88 -15.86
N ASP A 156 -12.34 8.65 -16.93
CA ASP A 156 -12.91 8.44 -18.24
C ASP A 156 -13.62 7.09 -18.27
N LYS A 157 -14.94 7.13 -18.48
CA LYS A 157 -15.69 5.91 -18.79
C LYS A 157 -15.18 5.40 -20.12
N TRP A 158 -14.96 4.08 -20.21
CA TRP A 158 -14.73 3.40 -21.48
C TRP A 158 -15.78 3.85 -22.50
N SER A 159 -15.38 4.72 -23.41
CA SER A 159 -16.21 5.11 -24.54
C SER A 159 -15.90 4.13 -25.66
N THR A 160 -16.88 3.30 -26.00
CA THR A 160 -16.79 2.57 -27.25
C THR A 160 -16.93 3.61 -28.35
N GLN A 161 -15.91 3.77 -29.20
CA GLN A 161 -16.08 4.52 -30.43
C GLN A 161 -17.05 3.75 -31.33
N GLU A 162 -18.34 4.09 -31.23
CA GLU A 162 -19.35 3.57 -32.13
C GLU A 162 -19.07 4.16 -33.52
N ASN A 163 -18.65 3.29 -34.45
CA ASN A 163 -18.47 3.61 -35.87
C ASN A 163 -17.53 4.79 -36.21
N ARG A 164 -16.23 4.61 -36.00
CA ARG A 164 -15.29 4.93 -37.09
C ARG A 164 -14.72 3.63 -37.62
N ARG A 165 -15.20 3.19 -38.79
CA ARG A 165 -14.32 2.53 -39.76
C ARG A 165 -13.26 3.56 -40.19
N MET A 166 -12.36 3.94 -39.30
CA MET A 166 -11.04 4.36 -39.72
C MET A 166 -10.37 3.07 -40.14
N GLN A 167 -10.36 2.81 -41.45
CA GLN A 167 -9.39 1.89 -42.01
C GLN A 167 -8.03 2.53 -41.68
N LEU A 168 -7.42 2.11 -40.58
CA LEU A 168 -6.02 2.41 -40.32
C LEU A 168 -5.27 1.85 -41.51
N ASN A 169 -4.60 2.72 -42.26
CA ASN A 169 -3.84 2.26 -43.40
C ASN A 169 -2.77 1.28 -42.88
N PRO A 170 -2.45 0.20 -43.63
CA PRO A 170 -1.45 -0.78 -43.19
C PRO A 170 -0.10 -0.15 -42.83
N THR A 171 0.21 1.01 -43.41
CA THR A 171 1.37 1.83 -43.14
C THR A 171 1.37 2.43 -41.73
N ASP A 172 0.23 2.93 -41.27
CA ASP A 172 0.09 3.54 -39.94
C ASP A 172 0.20 2.47 -38.84
N VAL A 173 -0.39 1.30 -39.08
CA VAL A 173 -0.27 0.14 -38.19
C VAL A 173 1.19 -0.32 -38.08
N ARG A 174 1.93 -0.30 -39.20
CA ARG A 174 3.36 -0.65 -39.21
C ARG A 174 4.23 0.38 -38.48
N ALA A 175 3.89 1.67 -38.56
CA ALA A 175 4.62 2.72 -37.84
C ALA A 175 4.45 2.61 -36.32
N ILE A 176 3.23 2.34 -35.86
CA ILE A 176 2.92 2.15 -34.43
C ILE A 176 3.65 0.92 -33.87
N ILE A 177 3.70 -0.19 -34.62
CA ILE A 177 4.36 -1.42 -34.18
C ILE A 177 5.89 -1.28 -34.17
N ARG A 178 6.46 -0.42 -35.03
CA ARG A 178 7.91 -0.23 -35.13
C ARG A 178 8.47 0.86 -34.22
N GLY A 179 7.63 1.68 -33.58
CA GLY A 179 8.09 2.73 -32.68
C GLY A 179 8.89 3.84 -33.38
N ASP A 180 8.70 4.03 -34.68
CA ASP A 180 9.27 5.18 -35.39
C ASP A 180 8.42 6.42 -35.07
N ASN A 181 8.81 7.14 -34.01
CA ASN A 181 8.45 8.53 -33.87
C ASN A 181 9.20 9.29 -34.96
N GLY A 182 8.53 9.51 -36.09
CA GLY A 182 9.04 10.34 -37.18
C GLY A 182 9.38 11.72 -36.66
N THR A 183 10.67 11.94 -36.41
CA THR A 183 11.29 13.26 -36.43
C THR A 183 11.10 13.83 -37.82
N ASN A 184 10.51 15.02 -37.92
CA ASN A 184 10.86 15.96 -38.98
C ASN A 184 10.61 17.39 -38.49
N ASP A 185 11.73 18.12 -38.42
CA ASP A 185 11.98 19.58 -38.39
C ASP A 185 11.15 20.51 -37.49
#